data_AF-A0A7R9QFC6-F1
#
_entry.id   AF-A0A7R9QFC6-F1
#
_cell.length_a   1.000
_cell.length_b   1.000
_cell.length_c   1.000
_cell.angle_alpha   90.00
_cell.angle_beta   90.00
_cell.angle_gamma   90.00
#
_symmetry.space_group_name_H-M   'P 1'
#
loop_
_entity.id
_entity.type
_entity.pdbx_description
1 polymer ?
#
loop_
_entity_poly.entity_id
_entity_poly.type
_entity_poly.pdbx_seq_one_letter_code
_entity_poly.pdbx_strand_id
1 'polypeptide(L)'
;ALVVLKLCSFDILVNNHPKLIKFGRRVFGENLFKWMLKKSFYGQFVAGENEVTIRPILDHLRSFGVKSILDYSAEEDITEEEAIDHEMPSQSNADHKPDDTLIQYTAQKEFADRRKYRPVARTYFYMNEANCEKNMTTFLKCIDAVAGATLHTGFAAIKLTALGRPVLLSQLSEVIARTRKYFTNITGVEKMVRGHISPEEFQKHLDQRFKVKTDNEEIKNWFKQMDYDRRGLMNLFSWNGLIDMEHLITDLFKVPNLTTGRLEPIISALTPEEEE
;
A
#
# COMPACT_ATOMS: atom_id res chain seq x y z
N ALA A 1 18.26 -27.36 -5.61
CA ALA A 1 17.05 -27.32 -4.78
C ALA A 1 17.26 -27.86 -3.36
N LEU A 2 17.22 -29.17 -3.10
CA LEU A 2 17.12 -29.71 -1.72
C LEU A 2 18.28 -29.31 -0.79
N VAL A 3 19.51 -29.28 -1.29
CA VAL A 3 20.68 -28.85 -0.50
C VAL A 3 20.56 -27.39 -0.07
N VAL A 4 20.19 -26.50 -1.00
CA VAL A 4 19.98 -25.07 -0.72
C VAL A 4 18.87 -24.87 0.31
N LEU A 5 17.74 -25.56 0.14
CA LEU A 5 16.63 -25.51 1.09
C LEU A 5 17.05 -26.04 2.48
N LYS A 6 17.81 -27.13 2.54
CA LYS A 6 18.34 -27.64 3.80
C LYS A 6 19.30 -26.66 4.46
N LEU A 7 20.16 -25.98 3.68
CA LEU A 7 21.04 -24.94 4.19
C LEU A 7 20.26 -23.75 4.76
N CYS A 8 19.18 -23.33 4.09
CA CYS A 8 18.27 -22.31 4.59
C CYS A 8 17.52 -22.71 5.88
N SER A 9 17.48 -23.99 6.25
CA SER A 9 16.86 -24.43 7.51
C SER A 9 17.76 -24.27 8.74
N PHE A 10 19.02 -23.87 8.57
CA PHE A 10 19.93 -23.63 9.69
C PHE A 10 19.91 -22.15 10.10
N ASP A 11 19.34 -21.86 11.27
CA ASP A 11 19.25 -20.50 11.83
C ASP A 11 20.60 -19.79 11.92
N ILE A 12 21.67 -20.54 12.22
CA ILE A 12 23.03 -19.97 12.29
C ILE A 12 23.43 -19.37 10.94
N LEU A 13 23.12 -20.04 9.83
CA LEU A 13 23.45 -19.57 8.49
C LEU A 13 22.56 -18.37 8.11
N VAL A 14 21.27 -18.47 8.36
CA VAL A 14 20.29 -17.42 8.03
C VAL A 14 20.55 -16.16 8.84
N ASN A 15 20.75 -16.27 10.16
CA ASN A 15 20.95 -15.09 11.02
C ASN A 15 22.31 -14.42 10.81
N ASN A 16 23.30 -15.12 10.25
CA ASN A 16 24.64 -14.56 9.97
C ASN A 16 24.89 -14.32 8.47
N HIS A 17 23.87 -14.43 7.62
CA HIS A 17 24.01 -14.27 6.17
C HIS A 17 24.72 -12.97 5.73
N PRO A 18 24.54 -11.79 6.36
CA PRO A 18 25.21 -10.57 5.91
C PRO A 18 26.72 -10.66 6.09
N LYS A 19 27.17 -11.25 7.22
CA LYS A 19 28.59 -11.48 7.51
C LYS A 19 29.19 -12.52 6.58
N LEU A 20 28.47 -13.61 6.31
CA LEU A 20 28.90 -14.67 5.40
C LEU A 20 29.04 -14.17 3.95
N ILE A 21 28.10 -13.35 3.47
CA ILE A 21 28.17 -12.74 2.14
C ILE A 21 29.37 -11.80 2.05
N LYS A 22 29.58 -10.93 3.06
CA LYS A 22 30.72 -10.00 3.09
C LYS A 22 32.05 -10.74 3.13
N PHE A 23 32.14 -11.81 3.92
CA PHE A 23 33.31 -12.66 3.99
C PHE A 23 33.57 -13.39 2.66
N GLY A 24 32.53 -13.98 2.05
CA GLY A 24 32.63 -14.65 0.77
C GLY A 24 33.11 -13.73 -0.35
N ARG A 25 32.56 -12.52 -0.45
CA ARG A 25 33.03 -11.51 -1.41
C ARG A 25 34.49 -11.12 -1.19
N ARG A 26 34.94 -11.01 0.07
CA ARG A 26 36.34 -10.71 0.41
C ARG A 26 37.29 -11.84 0.04
N VAL A 27 36.89 -13.09 0.23
CA VAL A 27 37.76 -14.27 -0.01
C VAL A 27 37.82 -14.62 -1.50
N PHE A 28 36.67 -14.66 -2.18
CA PHE A 28 36.58 -15.13 -3.56
C PHE A 28 36.60 -13.99 -4.60
N GLY A 29 36.47 -12.74 -4.16
CA GLY A 29 36.23 -11.60 -5.04
C GLY A 29 34.78 -11.54 -5.54
N GLU A 30 34.37 -10.37 -6.04
CA GLU A 30 32.97 -10.11 -6.46
C GLU A 30 32.49 -11.02 -7.58
N ASN A 31 33.30 -11.22 -8.63
CA ASN A 31 32.88 -11.95 -9.82
C ASN A 31 32.66 -13.44 -9.57
N LEU A 32 33.63 -14.10 -8.91
CA LEU A 32 33.54 -15.52 -8.59
C LEU A 32 32.45 -15.76 -7.55
N PHE A 33 32.36 -14.91 -6.53
CA PHE A 33 31.29 -15.01 -5.54
C PHE A 33 29.90 -14.87 -6.18
N LYS A 34 29.70 -13.87 -7.06
CA LYS A 34 28.44 -13.68 -7.80
C LYS A 34 28.11 -14.90 -8.65
N TRP A 35 29.10 -15.48 -9.34
CA TRP A 35 28.90 -16.70 -10.13
C TRP A 35 28.49 -17.90 -9.26
N MET A 36 29.17 -18.13 -8.14
CA MET A 36 28.84 -19.20 -7.19
C MET A 36 27.43 -19.01 -6.61
N LEU A 37 27.08 -17.78 -6.27
CA LEU A 37 25.77 -17.46 -5.71
C LEU A 37 24.65 -17.71 -6.73
N LYS A 38 24.84 -17.28 -7.99
CA LYS A 38 23.93 -17.56 -9.12
C LYS A 38 23.75 -19.06 -9.37
N LYS A 39 24.77 -19.89 -9.17
CA LYS A 39 24.70 -21.34 -9.34
C LYS A 39 24.18 -22.09 -8.11
N SER A 40 23.94 -21.41 -6.99
CA SER A 40 23.49 -22.02 -5.73
C SER A 40 22.21 -21.37 -5.22
N PHE A 41 22.31 -20.49 -4.22
CA PHE A 41 21.18 -19.86 -3.54
C PHE A 41 20.38 -18.97 -4.49
N TYR A 42 21.02 -18.04 -5.19
CA TYR A 42 20.31 -17.05 -6.00
C TYR A 42 19.56 -17.69 -7.16
N GLY A 43 20.17 -18.63 -7.90
CA GLY A 43 19.50 -19.33 -9.00
C GLY A 43 18.38 -20.29 -8.57
N GLN A 44 18.26 -20.59 -7.28
CA GLN A 44 17.15 -21.39 -6.75
C GLN A 44 15.88 -20.55 -6.50
N PHE A 45 16.05 -19.25 -6.19
CA PHE A 45 14.95 -18.35 -5.83
C PHE A 45 14.65 -17.29 -6.90
N VAL A 46 15.64 -16.96 -7.74
CA VAL A 46 15.52 -15.94 -8.78
C VAL A 46 15.62 -16.58 -10.15
N ALA A 47 14.58 -16.41 -10.95
CA ALA A 47 14.49 -17.01 -12.28
C ALA A 47 15.47 -16.37 -13.30
N GLY A 48 15.80 -15.09 -13.14
CA GLY A 48 16.67 -14.38 -14.08
C GLY A 48 16.73 -12.88 -13.79
N GLU A 49 17.61 -12.20 -14.50
CA GLU A 49 17.85 -10.75 -14.35
C GLU A 49 17.03 -9.92 -15.35
N ASN A 50 16.54 -10.55 -16.42
CA ASN A 50 15.77 -9.90 -17.49
C ASN A 50 14.86 -10.91 -18.22
N GLU A 51 13.99 -10.41 -19.09
CA GLU A 51 13.03 -11.19 -19.87
C GLU A 51 13.67 -12.35 -20.64
N VAL A 52 14.84 -12.15 -21.25
CA VAL A 52 15.51 -13.20 -22.04
C VAL A 52 15.98 -14.33 -21.13
N THR A 53 16.58 -13.98 -19.99
CA THR A 53 17.14 -14.95 -19.05
C THR A 53 16.10 -15.79 -18.31
N ILE A 54 14.87 -15.29 -18.13
CA ILE A 54 13.81 -16.03 -17.43
C ILE A 54 13.12 -17.07 -18.32
N ARG A 55 13.08 -16.88 -19.65
CA ARG A 55 12.35 -17.74 -20.60
C ARG A 55 12.64 -19.25 -20.45
N PRO A 56 13.90 -19.71 -20.33
CA PRO A 56 14.19 -21.14 -20.20
C PRO A 56 13.54 -21.78 -18.97
N ILE A 57 13.46 -21.05 -17.86
CA ILE A 57 12.82 -21.52 -16.62
C ILE A 57 11.31 -21.55 -16.80
N LEU A 58 10.74 -20.53 -17.44
CA LEU A 58 9.31 -20.48 -17.73
C LEU A 58 8.87 -21.62 -18.65
N ASP A 59 9.64 -21.89 -19.72
CA ASP A 59 9.38 -23.00 -20.64
C ASP A 59 9.49 -24.36 -19.91
N HIS A 60 10.48 -24.50 -19.03
CA HIS A 60 10.62 -25.70 -18.21
C HIS A 60 9.41 -25.90 -17.29
N LEU A 61 8.99 -24.89 -16.54
CA LEU A 61 7.80 -24.97 -15.67
C LEU A 61 6.54 -25.27 -16.48
N ARG A 62 6.39 -24.62 -17.63
CA ARG A 62 5.27 -24.82 -18.54
C ARG A 62 5.22 -26.23 -19.11
N SER A 63 6.36 -26.88 -19.35
CA SER A 63 6.40 -28.27 -19.80
C SER A 63 5.76 -29.24 -18.80
N PHE A 64 5.66 -28.85 -17.52
CA PHE A 64 4.94 -29.57 -16.47
C PHE A 64 3.53 -29.04 -16.21
N GLY A 65 3.01 -28.14 -17.07
CA GLY A 65 1.70 -27.51 -16.89
C GLY A 65 1.67 -26.44 -15.80
N VAL A 66 2.83 -26.00 -15.29
CA VAL A 66 2.92 -25.00 -14.23
C VAL A 66 2.98 -23.60 -14.85
N LYS A 67 2.00 -22.76 -14.49
CA LYS A 67 2.01 -21.33 -14.84
C LYS A 67 2.91 -20.56 -13.88
N SER A 68 3.39 -19.41 -14.34
CA SER A 68 4.32 -18.58 -13.58
C SER A 68 3.70 -17.23 -13.22
N ILE A 69 4.03 -16.76 -12.03
CA ILE A 69 3.81 -15.38 -11.58
C ILE A 69 5.20 -14.74 -11.57
N LEU A 70 5.40 -13.68 -12.34
CA LEU A 70 6.64 -12.91 -12.28
C LEU A 70 6.52 -11.88 -11.15
N ASP A 71 7.32 -12.10 -10.12
CA ASP A 71 7.45 -11.21 -8.98
C ASP A 71 8.73 -10.40 -9.10
N TYR A 72 8.57 -9.10 -9.35
CA TYR A 72 9.71 -8.19 -9.39
C TYR A 72 10.10 -7.79 -7.99
N SER A 73 11.34 -8.13 -7.64
CA SER A 73 11.96 -7.75 -6.38
C SER A 73 12.35 -6.26 -6.40
N ALA A 74 11.38 -5.38 -6.12
CA ALA A 74 11.62 -3.96 -5.82
C ALA A 74 12.18 -3.84 -4.40
N GLU A 75 13.47 -4.15 -4.23
CA GLU A 75 14.18 -4.08 -2.95
C GLU A 75 15.22 -2.96 -2.96
N GLU A 76 15.24 -2.16 -1.91
CA GLU A 76 16.30 -1.18 -1.65
C GLU A 76 17.07 -1.59 -0.38
N ASP A 77 18.40 -1.54 -0.45
CA ASP A 77 19.30 -1.78 0.68
C ASP A 77 19.45 -0.48 1.49
N ILE A 78 18.45 -0.13 2.30
CA ILE A 78 18.54 1.02 3.21
C ILE A 78 18.77 0.61 4.67
N THR A 79 19.33 1.50 5.48
CA THR A 79 19.57 1.29 6.92
C THR A 79 18.27 1.34 7.75
N GLU A 80 18.34 1.01 9.05
CA GLU A 80 17.18 1.13 9.96
C GLU A 80 16.88 2.61 10.25
N GLU A 81 17.92 3.43 10.38
CA GLU A 81 17.77 4.86 10.61
C GLU A 81 17.11 5.56 9.42
N GLU A 82 17.55 5.27 8.18
CA GLU A 82 16.94 5.79 6.96
C GLU A 82 15.48 5.31 6.84
N ALA A 83 15.20 4.04 7.13
CA ALA A 83 13.85 3.49 7.13
C ALA A 83 12.90 4.24 8.08
N ILE A 84 13.36 4.56 9.29
CA ILE A 84 12.56 5.29 10.28
C ILE A 84 12.34 6.73 9.84
N ASP A 85 13.37 7.40 9.31
CA ASP A 85 13.27 8.78 8.85
C ASP A 85 12.29 8.93 7.68
N HIS A 86 12.31 7.97 6.74
CA HIS A 86 11.39 7.95 5.59
C HIS A 86 9.93 7.62 5.96
N GLU A 87 9.70 6.75 6.94
CA GLU A 87 8.33 6.35 7.36
C GLU A 87 7.72 7.31 8.40
N MET A 88 8.56 8.05 9.12
CA MET A 88 8.15 8.97 10.20
C MET A 88 8.83 10.33 10.01
N PRO A 89 8.52 11.09 8.94
CA PRO A 89 9.01 12.47 8.83
C PRO A 89 8.59 13.24 10.09
N SER A 90 9.52 14.06 10.60
CA SER A 90 9.49 14.66 11.95
C SER A 90 8.30 15.62 12.22
N GLN A 91 7.30 15.67 11.33
CA GLN A 91 6.16 16.56 11.35
C GLN A 91 4.80 15.85 11.38
N SER A 92 4.67 14.67 11.98
CA SER A 92 3.34 14.15 12.36
C SER A 92 2.80 14.93 13.57
N ASN A 93 2.61 16.24 13.43
CA ASN A 93 1.89 17.08 14.36
C ASN A 93 0.40 16.89 14.12
N ALA A 94 -0.18 15.88 14.74
CA ALA A 94 -1.61 15.86 15.00
C ALA A 94 -1.82 15.70 16.51
N ASP A 95 -2.04 16.84 17.17
CA ASP A 95 -2.55 17.01 18.55
C ASP A 95 -3.95 16.38 18.76
N HIS A 96 -4.35 15.42 17.93
CA HIS A 96 -5.56 14.64 18.12
C HIS A 96 -5.25 13.40 18.95
N LYS A 97 -5.92 13.30 20.10
CA LYS A 97 -6.00 12.03 20.82
C LYS A 97 -6.47 10.97 19.83
N PRO A 98 -5.70 9.90 19.60
CA PRO A 98 -6.14 8.83 18.73
C PRO A 98 -7.49 8.34 19.27
N ASP A 99 -8.48 8.23 18.38
CA ASP A 99 -9.66 7.44 18.67
C ASP A 99 -9.16 6.01 18.92
N ASP A 100 -9.24 5.55 20.18
CA ASP A 100 -8.75 4.23 20.63
C ASP A 100 -9.22 3.09 19.70
N THR A 101 -10.32 3.30 18.98
CA THR A 101 -10.91 2.32 18.08
C THR A 101 -10.32 2.27 16.66
N LEU A 102 -9.35 3.13 16.31
CA LEU A 102 -8.70 3.18 14.98
C LEU A 102 -7.16 3.26 15.02
N ILE A 103 -6.55 2.92 16.16
CA ILE A 103 -5.10 2.99 16.37
C ILE A 103 -4.25 2.27 15.30
N GLN A 104 -4.83 1.26 14.64
CA GLN A 104 -4.17 0.48 13.58
C GLN A 104 -3.80 1.28 12.32
N TYR A 105 -4.39 2.46 12.11
CA TYR A 105 -4.09 3.32 10.97
C TYR A 105 -3.08 4.43 11.30
N THR A 106 -2.77 4.62 12.58
CA THR A 106 -1.80 5.60 13.04
C THR A 106 -0.38 5.05 12.89
N ALA A 107 0.50 5.84 12.29
CA ALA A 107 1.90 5.47 12.15
C ALA A 107 2.55 5.36 13.54
N GLN A 108 3.17 4.22 13.82
CA GLN A 108 3.84 3.95 15.08
C GLN A 108 5.32 3.77 14.84
N LYS A 109 6.15 4.56 15.54
CA LYS A 109 7.61 4.50 15.42
C LYS A 109 8.19 3.11 15.68
N GLU A 110 7.57 2.36 16.58
CA GLU A 110 7.95 0.98 16.89
C GLU A 110 7.82 0.05 15.68
N PHE A 111 6.94 0.35 14.73
CA PHE A 111 6.67 -0.44 13.52
C PHE A 111 7.20 0.21 12.23
N ALA A 112 7.93 1.32 12.34
CA ALA A 112 8.53 2.01 11.20
C ALA A 112 9.52 1.09 10.46
N ASP A 113 10.36 0.34 11.20
CA ASP A 113 11.13 -0.76 10.60
C ASP A 113 10.49 -2.13 10.87
N ARG A 114 9.74 -2.61 9.87
CA ARG A 114 9.07 -3.92 9.91
C ARG A 114 10.05 -5.11 9.89
N ARG A 115 11.33 -4.90 9.56
CA ARG A 115 12.36 -5.95 9.52
C ARG A 115 12.74 -6.45 10.92
N LYS A 116 12.46 -5.68 11.97
CA LYS A 116 12.87 -5.97 13.35
C LYS A 116 12.13 -7.14 14.00
N TYR A 117 10.86 -7.37 13.65
CA TYR A 117 9.99 -8.27 14.40
C TYR A 117 9.79 -9.64 13.75
N ARG A 118 10.10 -9.79 12.46
CA ARG A 118 10.02 -11.06 11.73
C ARG A 118 11.04 -11.09 10.60
N PRO A 119 11.54 -12.28 10.21
CA PRO A 119 12.21 -12.46 8.92
C PRO A 119 11.18 -12.26 7.81
N VAL A 120 10.96 -11.01 7.43
CA VAL A 120 10.09 -10.61 6.32
C VAL A 120 10.93 -10.38 5.08
N ALA A 121 10.33 -10.61 3.90
CA ALA A 121 10.85 -10.05 2.66
C ALA A 121 11.10 -8.55 2.87
N ARG A 122 12.21 -8.04 2.35
CA ARG A 122 12.68 -6.68 2.63
C ARG A 122 11.56 -5.67 2.38
N THR A 123 11.33 -4.80 3.36
CA THR A 123 10.32 -3.73 3.30
C THR A 123 10.74 -2.72 2.23
N TYR A 124 9.79 -2.22 1.46
CA TYR A 124 10.04 -1.10 0.55
C TYR A 124 9.83 0.18 1.34
N PHE A 125 10.75 1.13 1.18
CA PHE A 125 10.68 2.42 1.82
C PHE A 125 10.57 3.48 0.74
N TYR A 126 9.63 4.41 0.92
CA TYR A 126 9.50 5.53 0.02
C TYR A 126 10.69 6.47 0.21
N MET A 127 11.48 6.66 -0.86
CA MET A 127 12.62 7.59 -0.85
C MET A 127 12.24 8.94 -1.46
N ASN A 128 11.69 8.89 -2.67
CA ASN A 128 11.27 10.04 -3.47
C ASN A 128 10.46 9.57 -4.70
N GLU A 129 9.86 10.53 -5.39
CA GLU A 129 9.05 10.28 -6.59
C GLU A 129 9.86 9.73 -7.77
N ALA A 130 11.13 10.12 -7.92
CA ALA A 130 11.98 9.59 -8.98
C ALA A 130 12.23 8.07 -8.85
N ASN A 131 12.31 7.55 -7.63
CA ASN A 131 12.37 6.11 -7.37
C ASN A 131 11.02 5.44 -7.68
N CYS A 132 9.89 6.07 -7.35
CA CYS A 132 8.57 5.57 -7.71
C CYS A 132 8.40 5.47 -9.24
N GLU A 133 8.84 6.48 -9.99
CA GLU A 133 8.85 6.50 -11.46
C GLU A 133 9.72 5.37 -12.05
N LYS A 134 10.90 5.15 -11.46
CA LYS A 134 11.79 4.03 -11.85
C LYS A 134 11.14 2.67 -11.59
N ASN A 135 10.43 2.53 -10.47
CA ASN A 135 9.68 1.32 -10.14
C ASN A 135 8.52 1.12 -11.11
N MET A 136 7.76 2.16 -11.42
CA MET A 136 6.71 2.13 -12.44
C MET A 136 7.24 1.67 -13.79
N THR A 137 8.32 2.28 -14.27
CA THR A 137 8.99 1.87 -15.52
C THR A 137 9.37 0.39 -15.49
N THR A 138 9.80 -0.11 -14.33
CA THR A 138 10.16 -1.52 -14.18
C THR A 138 8.93 -2.42 -14.17
N PHE A 139 7.86 -2.03 -13.49
CA PHE A 139 6.60 -2.78 -13.51
C PHE A 139 5.99 -2.84 -14.91
N LEU A 140 6.04 -1.76 -15.70
CA LEU A 140 5.61 -1.78 -17.10
C LEU A 140 6.42 -2.80 -17.91
N LYS A 141 7.75 -2.78 -17.78
CA LYS A 141 8.62 -3.80 -18.41
C LYS A 141 8.31 -5.21 -17.92
N CYS A 142 7.93 -5.40 -16.66
CA CYS A 142 7.53 -6.70 -16.14
C CYS A 142 6.20 -7.15 -16.74
N ILE A 143 5.23 -6.25 -16.93
CA ILE A 143 3.96 -6.56 -17.63
C ILE A 143 4.25 -7.00 -19.06
N ASP A 144 5.09 -6.25 -19.79
CA ASP A 144 5.50 -6.59 -21.15
C ASP A 144 6.24 -7.93 -21.20
N ALA A 145 7.16 -8.17 -20.26
CA ALA A 145 7.90 -9.41 -20.14
C ALA A 145 6.99 -10.60 -19.81
N VAL A 146 5.98 -10.44 -18.95
CA VAL A 146 4.97 -11.46 -18.70
C VAL A 146 4.21 -11.75 -19.98
N ALA A 147 3.71 -10.70 -20.66
CA ALA A 147 2.95 -10.85 -21.89
C ALA A 147 3.75 -11.63 -22.95
N GLY A 148 5.02 -11.26 -23.18
CA GLY A 148 5.91 -11.92 -24.13
C GLY A 148 6.37 -13.31 -23.72
N ALA A 149 6.88 -13.48 -22.49
CA ALA A 149 7.52 -14.72 -22.05
C ALA A 149 6.54 -15.82 -21.62
N THR A 150 5.28 -15.48 -21.31
CA THR A 150 4.27 -16.45 -20.85
C THR A 150 3.13 -16.67 -21.85
N LEU A 151 3.28 -16.18 -23.08
CA LEU A 151 2.23 -16.17 -24.11
C LEU A 151 0.91 -15.58 -23.57
N HIS A 152 0.98 -14.46 -22.85
CA HIS A 152 -0.18 -13.78 -22.25
C HIS A 152 -0.97 -14.58 -21.19
N THR A 153 -0.38 -15.63 -20.61
CA THR A 153 -1.08 -16.48 -19.60
C THR A 153 -0.56 -16.37 -18.17
N GLY A 154 0.58 -15.69 -17.98
CA GLY A 154 1.19 -15.45 -16.68
C GLY A 154 0.63 -14.22 -15.99
N PHE A 155 1.03 -14.05 -14.73
CA PHE A 155 0.66 -12.88 -13.91
C PHE A 155 1.91 -12.06 -13.59
N ALA A 156 1.75 -10.75 -13.49
CA ALA A 156 2.74 -9.85 -12.90
C ALA A 156 2.32 -9.51 -11.47
N ALA A 157 3.22 -9.69 -10.50
CA ALA A 157 3.00 -9.17 -9.15
C ALA A 157 3.56 -7.74 -9.07
N ILE A 158 2.71 -6.80 -8.64
CA ILE A 158 3.06 -5.39 -8.50
C ILE A 158 2.83 -4.99 -7.05
N LYS A 159 3.86 -4.41 -6.44
CA LYS A 159 3.79 -3.91 -5.07
C LYS A 159 3.37 -2.44 -5.11
N LEU A 160 2.12 -2.14 -4.76
CA LEU A 160 1.60 -0.77 -4.78
C LEU A 160 2.38 0.20 -3.90
N THR A 161 2.91 -0.28 -2.76
CA THR A 161 3.75 0.56 -1.89
C THR A 161 5.07 0.97 -2.54
N ALA A 162 5.47 0.36 -3.66
CA ALA A 162 6.66 0.77 -4.42
C ALA A 162 6.39 1.93 -5.40
N LEU A 163 5.13 2.37 -5.50
CA LEU A 163 4.65 3.45 -6.36
C LEU A 163 4.23 4.71 -5.58
N GLY A 164 4.42 4.73 -4.26
CA GLY A 164 4.04 5.87 -3.45
C GLY A 164 4.20 5.62 -1.96
N ARG A 165 3.90 6.64 -1.16
CA ARG A 165 4.05 6.62 0.29
C ARG A 165 3.11 5.59 0.95
N PRO A 166 3.61 4.62 1.74
CA PRO A 166 2.76 3.67 2.45
C PRO A 166 1.79 4.34 3.44
N VAL A 167 2.20 5.47 4.03
CA VAL A 167 1.40 6.26 4.97
C VAL A 167 0.09 6.73 4.31
N LEU A 168 0.16 7.17 3.06
CA LEU A 168 -1.00 7.61 2.27
C LEU A 168 -2.04 6.49 2.15
N LEU A 169 -1.61 5.26 1.85
CA LEU A 169 -2.51 4.10 1.76
C LEU A 169 -3.15 3.74 3.11
N SER A 170 -2.41 3.93 4.22
CA SER A 170 -2.95 3.74 5.58
C SER A 170 -4.03 4.77 5.87
N GLN A 171 -3.81 6.03 5.50
CA GLN A 171 -4.76 7.12 5.71
C GLN A 171 -6.02 6.97 4.85
N LEU A 172 -5.88 6.58 3.57
CA LEU A 172 -7.05 6.24 2.74
C LEU A 172 -7.86 5.09 3.34
N SER A 173 -7.17 4.11 3.97
CA SER A 173 -7.85 3.04 4.70
C SER A 173 -8.56 3.55 5.95
N GLU A 174 -7.97 4.53 6.65
CA GLU A 174 -8.59 5.23 7.77
C GLU A 174 -9.85 5.99 7.35
N VAL A 175 -9.80 6.73 6.24
CA VAL A 175 -10.95 7.43 5.66
C VAL A 175 -12.10 6.44 5.46
N ILE A 176 -11.85 5.30 4.79
CA ILE A 176 -12.87 4.27 4.55
C ILE A 176 -13.45 3.74 5.87
N ALA A 177 -12.61 3.50 6.87
CA ALA A 177 -13.06 3.02 8.17
C ALA A 177 -13.91 4.06 8.92
N ARG A 178 -13.49 5.33 8.93
CA ARG A 178 -14.22 6.44 9.54
C ARG A 178 -15.54 6.69 8.81
N THR A 179 -15.57 6.64 7.48
CA THR A 179 -16.79 6.75 6.67
C THR A 179 -17.82 5.68 7.05
N ARG A 180 -17.39 4.43 7.21
CA ARG A 180 -18.28 3.34 7.62
C ARG A 180 -18.85 3.56 9.03
N LYS A 181 -18.02 4.01 9.98
CA LYS A 181 -18.46 4.36 11.33
C LYS A 181 -19.42 5.54 11.31
N TYR A 182 -19.11 6.59 10.57
CA TYR A 182 -19.94 7.77 10.42
C TYR A 182 -21.32 7.41 9.84
N PHE A 183 -21.35 6.62 8.77
CA PHE A 183 -22.58 6.10 8.18
C PHE A 183 -23.39 5.28 9.19
N THR A 184 -22.75 4.36 9.91
CA THR A 184 -23.41 3.52 10.92
C THR A 184 -23.97 4.35 12.07
N ASN A 185 -23.25 5.37 12.52
CA ASN A 185 -23.72 6.26 13.60
C ASN A 185 -24.97 7.04 13.19
N ILE A 186 -25.04 7.48 11.93
CA ILE A 186 -26.18 8.23 11.41
C ILE A 186 -27.39 7.33 11.20
N THR A 187 -27.19 6.25 10.47
CA THR A 187 -28.27 5.41 9.94
C THR A 187 -28.66 4.26 10.85
N GLY A 188 -27.77 3.84 11.75
CA GLY A 188 -27.92 2.62 12.55
C GLY A 188 -27.67 1.32 11.77
N VAL A 189 -27.29 1.37 10.49
CA VAL A 189 -27.04 0.18 9.67
C VAL A 189 -25.55 -0.13 9.60
N GLU A 190 -25.15 -1.29 10.12
CA GLU A 190 -23.74 -1.70 10.22
C GLU A 190 -23.02 -1.83 8.86
N LYS A 191 -23.75 -2.20 7.80
CA LYS A 191 -23.17 -2.47 6.49
C LYS A 191 -23.67 -1.47 5.46
N MET A 192 -22.88 -0.44 5.22
CA MET A 192 -23.11 0.58 4.17
C MET A 192 -23.41 -0.04 2.79
N VAL A 193 -22.76 -1.16 2.44
CA VAL A 193 -22.95 -1.87 1.17
C VAL A 193 -24.31 -2.58 1.04
N ARG A 194 -25.00 -2.83 2.16
CA ARG A 194 -26.29 -3.53 2.21
C ARG A 194 -27.43 -2.67 2.71
N GLY A 195 -27.13 -1.52 3.31
CA GLY A 195 -28.12 -0.54 3.72
C GLY A 195 -28.60 0.22 2.50
N HIS A 196 -29.75 -0.16 1.95
CA HIS A 196 -30.43 0.60 0.91
C HIS A 196 -30.99 1.91 1.51
N ILE A 197 -30.12 2.88 1.78
CA ILE A 197 -30.48 4.16 2.40
C ILE A 197 -30.31 5.24 1.37
N SER A 198 -31.41 5.89 1.00
CA SER A 198 -31.37 6.97 0.02
C SER A 198 -30.69 8.22 0.60
N PRO A 199 -30.15 9.11 -0.25
CA PRO A 199 -29.60 10.39 0.20
C PRO A 199 -30.58 11.21 1.04
N GLU A 200 -31.88 11.18 0.71
CA GLU A 200 -32.93 11.90 1.43
C GLU A 200 -33.17 11.31 2.83
N GLU A 201 -33.14 9.98 2.96
CA GLU A 201 -33.25 9.31 4.26
C GLU A 201 -32.02 9.61 5.13
N PHE A 202 -30.83 9.59 4.54
CA PHE A 202 -29.59 9.98 5.22
C PHE A 202 -29.63 11.44 5.70
N GLN A 203 -30.09 12.37 4.85
CA GLN A 203 -30.27 13.77 5.21
C GLN A 203 -31.26 13.93 6.37
N LYS A 204 -32.40 13.22 6.32
CA LYS A 204 -33.38 13.23 7.40
C LYS A 204 -32.80 12.74 8.72
N HIS A 205 -31.95 11.70 8.71
CA HIS A 205 -31.28 11.24 9.92
C HIS A 205 -30.31 12.29 10.48
N LEU A 206 -29.56 12.99 9.62
CA LEU A 206 -28.68 14.09 10.04
C LEU A 206 -29.47 15.24 10.68
N ASP A 207 -30.56 15.67 10.05
CA ASP A 207 -31.40 16.75 10.57
C ASP A 207 -32.10 16.37 11.88
N GLN A 208 -32.75 15.21 11.92
CA GLN A 208 -33.63 14.84 13.02
C GLN A 208 -32.87 14.34 14.25
N ARG A 209 -31.79 13.56 14.04
CA ARG A 209 -31.07 12.91 15.12
C ARG A 209 -29.92 13.75 15.65
N PHE A 210 -29.24 14.49 14.78
CA PHE A 210 -28.04 15.27 15.13
C PHE A 210 -28.26 16.79 15.05
N LYS A 211 -29.44 17.25 14.60
CA LYS A 211 -29.80 18.67 14.51
C LYS A 211 -28.80 19.49 13.66
N VAL A 212 -28.14 18.83 12.71
CA VAL A 212 -27.27 19.47 11.74
C VAL A 212 -28.16 20.26 10.77
N LYS A 213 -27.84 21.53 10.49
CA LYS A 213 -28.62 22.34 9.54
C LYS A 213 -28.24 21.99 8.11
N THR A 214 -28.87 20.96 7.53
CA THR A 214 -28.54 20.51 6.16
C THR A 214 -28.92 21.52 5.07
N ASP A 215 -29.71 22.54 5.40
CA ASP A 215 -30.08 23.64 4.48
C ASP A 215 -28.91 24.57 4.10
N ASN A 216 -27.75 24.43 4.74
CA ASN A 216 -26.54 25.18 4.38
C ASN A 216 -26.07 24.81 2.96
N GLU A 217 -25.69 25.80 2.15
CA GLU A 217 -25.18 25.61 0.79
C GLU A 217 -23.95 24.69 0.74
N GLU A 218 -23.07 24.74 1.75
CA GLU A 218 -21.92 23.82 1.85
C GLU A 218 -22.35 22.36 1.96
N ILE A 219 -23.35 22.07 2.80
CA ILE A 219 -23.84 20.70 3.03
C ILE A 219 -24.66 20.22 1.82
N LYS A 220 -25.45 21.11 1.21
CA LYS A 220 -26.13 20.79 -0.05
C LYS A 220 -25.15 20.45 -1.17
N ASN A 221 -24.05 21.20 -1.28
CA ASN A 221 -23.01 20.89 -2.27
C ASN A 221 -22.29 19.58 -1.95
N TRP A 222 -22.05 19.29 -0.66
CA TRP A 222 -21.53 18.00 -0.23
C TRP A 222 -22.46 16.83 -0.66
N PHE A 223 -23.77 16.94 -0.42
CA PHE A 223 -24.73 15.94 -0.88
C PHE A 223 -24.75 15.75 -2.40
N LYS A 224 -24.55 16.82 -3.18
CA LYS A 224 -24.47 16.73 -4.65
C LYS A 224 -23.22 16.00 -5.14
N GLN A 225 -22.14 15.99 -4.35
CA GLN A 225 -20.89 15.30 -4.67
C GLN A 225 -20.92 13.81 -4.28
N MET A 226 -21.90 13.39 -3.49
CA MET A 226 -22.07 11.99 -3.13
C MET A 226 -22.49 11.18 -4.36
N ASP A 227 -21.85 10.04 -4.55
CA ASP A 227 -22.20 9.10 -5.61
C ASP A 227 -23.09 7.99 -5.05
N TYR A 228 -24.09 7.60 -5.84
CA TYR A 228 -25.05 6.58 -5.47
C TYR A 228 -25.17 5.57 -6.61
N ASP A 229 -24.66 4.37 -6.38
CA ASP A 229 -24.66 3.36 -7.44
C ASP A 229 -26.06 2.75 -7.63
N ARG A 230 -26.26 2.09 -8.78
CA ARG A 230 -27.53 1.39 -9.10
C ARG A 230 -27.80 0.18 -8.18
N ARG A 231 -26.83 -0.23 -7.36
CA ARG A 231 -26.94 -1.34 -6.40
C ARG A 231 -27.30 -0.85 -4.99
N GLY A 232 -27.44 0.47 -4.80
CA GLY A 232 -27.78 1.09 -3.52
C GLY A 232 -26.58 1.33 -2.60
N LEU A 233 -25.35 1.29 -3.12
CA LEU A 233 -24.16 1.71 -2.39
C LEU A 233 -24.07 3.23 -2.42
N MET A 234 -24.17 3.83 -1.24
CA MET A 234 -23.89 5.25 -1.05
C MET A 234 -22.39 5.47 -0.83
N ASN A 235 -21.77 6.27 -1.67
CA ASN A 235 -20.41 6.75 -1.49
C ASN A 235 -20.46 8.20 -1.00
N LEU A 236 -19.96 8.45 0.22
CA LEU A 236 -19.93 9.82 0.78
C LEU A 236 -18.97 10.76 0.03
N PHE A 237 -18.03 10.19 -0.72
CA PHE A 237 -16.96 10.93 -1.40
C PHE A 237 -16.83 10.45 -2.84
N SER A 238 -16.56 11.39 -3.75
CA SER A 238 -16.21 11.09 -5.13
C SER A 238 -14.73 10.72 -5.22
N TRP A 239 -14.45 9.42 -5.36
CA TRP A 239 -13.07 8.92 -5.49
C TRP A 239 -12.44 9.27 -6.84
N ASN A 240 -13.23 9.63 -7.85
CA ASN A 240 -12.71 10.05 -9.16
C ASN A 240 -11.94 11.37 -9.06
N GLY A 241 -12.36 12.28 -8.18
CA GLY A 241 -11.67 13.56 -7.96
C GLY A 241 -10.25 13.42 -7.40
N LEU A 242 -9.92 12.26 -6.81
CA LEU A 242 -8.54 11.94 -6.41
C LEU A 242 -7.65 11.61 -7.62
N ILE A 243 -8.24 11.02 -8.67
CA ILE A 243 -7.52 10.61 -9.88
C ILE A 243 -7.24 11.83 -10.75
N ASP A 244 -8.18 12.77 -10.79
CA ASP A 244 -8.08 13.96 -11.62
C ASP A 244 -7.12 15.04 -11.04
N MET A 245 -6.60 14.84 -9.81
CA MET A 245 -5.61 15.69 -9.14
C MET A 245 -6.03 17.17 -9.00
N GLU A 246 -7.34 17.47 -9.11
CA GLU A 246 -7.85 18.85 -9.07
C GLU A 246 -7.98 19.39 -7.63
N HIS A 247 -7.92 18.51 -6.62
CA HIS A 247 -8.20 18.84 -5.22
C HIS A 247 -7.24 18.16 -4.24
N LEU A 248 -6.91 18.87 -3.15
CA LEU A 248 -6.19 18.29 -2.02
C LEU A 248 -7.03 17.21 -1.32
N ILE A 249 -6.37 16.18 -0.82
CA ILE A 249 -7.01 15.05 -0.13
C ILE A 249 -7.81 15.52 1.08
N THR A 250 -7.27 16.49 1.81
CA THR A 250 -7.92 17.13 2.95
C THR A 250 -9.19 17.87 2.60
N ASP A 251 -9.30 18.40 1.38
CA ASP A 251 -10.49 19.09 0.88
C ASP A 251 -11.57 18.13 0.41
N LEU A 252 -11.17 16.98 -0.14
CA LEU A 252 -12.08 15.95 -0.64
C LEU A 252 -12.81 15.21 0.49
N PHE A 253 -12.11 14.90 1.59
CA PHE A 253 -12.64 14.04 2.64
C PHE A 253 -13.21 14.81 3.83
N LYS A 254 -14.26 15.61 3.59
CA LYS A 254 -14.96 16.36 4.65
C LYS A 254 -16.38 15.86 4.86
N VAL A 255 -16.84 15.82 6.10
CA VAL A 255 -18.21 15.42 6.47
C VAL A 255 -18.83 16.42 7.47
N PRO A 256 -20.16 16.54 7.52
CA PRO A 256 -20.81 17.36 8.55
C PRO A 256 -20.50 16.79 9.96
N ASN A 257 -19.83 17.57 10.79
CA ASN A 257 -19.57 17.17 12.17
C ASN A 257 -20.90 17.09 12.95
N LEU A 258 -21.12 15.97 13.64
CA LEU A 258 -22.37 15.66 14.32
C LEU A 258 -22.65 16.57 15.55
N THR A 259 -21.65 17.27 16.05
CA THR A 259 -21.74 18.19 17.20
C THR A 259 -21.77 19.65 16.75
N THR A 260 -20.85 20.05 15.87
CA THR A 260 -20.72 21.46 15.43
C THR A 260 -21.63 21.81 14.26
N GLY A 261 -22.05 20.80 13.48
CA GLY A 261 -22.86 20.96 12.27
C GLY A 261 -22.11 21.61 11.10
N ARG A 262 -20.80 21.83 11.22
CA ARG A 262 -19.94 22.37 10.15
C ARG A 262 -19.28 21.25 9.36
N LEU A 263 -18.92 21.54 8.11
CA LEU A 263 -18.19 20.59 7.27
C LEU A 263 -16.72 20.56 7.72
N GLU A 264 -16.27 19.42 8.23
CA GLU A 264 -14.93 19.25 8.81
C GLU A 264 -14.24 18.01 8.19
N PRO A 265 -12.91 18.00 8.04
CA PRO A 265 -12.17 16.84 7.57
C PRO A 265 -12.45 15.60 8.42
N ILE A 266 -12.66 14.46 7.77
CA ILE A 266 -12.90 13.18 8.45
C ILE A 266 -11.61 12.61 9.03
N ILE A 267 -10.45 13.01 8.51
CA ILE A 267 -9.10 12.65 8.98
C ILE A 267 -8.33 13.89 9.46
N SER A 268 -7.23 13.69 10.19
CA SER A 268 -6.28 14.77 10.44
C SER A 268 -5.71 15.29 9.13
N ALA A 269 -5.54 16.61 9.03
CA ALA A 269 -4.97 17.21 7.84
C ALA A 269 -3.58 16.63 7.55
N LEU A 270 -3.35 16.25 6.30
CA LEU A 270 -2.04 15.86 5.82
C LEU A 270 -1.11 17.07 5.84
N THR A 271 0.17 16.85 6.11
CA THR A 271 1.16 17.87 5.84
C THR A 271 1.26 18.09 4.33
N PRO A 272 1.64 19.30 3.86
CA PRO A 272 1.83 19.53 2.42
C PRO A 272 2.81 18.53 1.79
N GLU A 273 3.82 18.11 2.54
CA GLU A 273 4.79 17.09 2.12
C GLU A 273 4.19 15.68 2.00
N GLU A 274 3.08 15.38 2.67
CA GLU A 274 2.34 14.11 2.55
C GLU A 274 1.29 14.14 1.44
N GLU A 275 0.82 15.33 1.05
CA GLU A 275 -0.10 15.52 -0.09
C GLU A 275 0.62 15.62 -1.44
N GLU A 276 1.93 15.96 -1.45
CA GLU A 276 2.84 15.89 -2.60
C GLU A 276 3.39 14.48 -2.88
#